data_AF-V9EVM2-F1
#
_entry.id   AF-V9EVM2-F1
#
_cell.length_a   1.000
_cell.length_b   1.000
_cell.length_c   1.000
_cell.angle_alpha   90.00
_cell.angle_beta   90.00
_cell.angle_gamma   90.00
#
_symmetry.space_group_name_H-M   'P 1'
#
loop_
_entity.id
_entity.type
_entity.pdbx_description
1 polymer ?
#
loop_
_entity_poly.entity_id
_entity_poly.type
_entity_poly.pdbx_seq_one_letter_code
_entity_poly.pdbx_strand_id
1 'polypeptide(L)'
;MATSQSLTGQMRAATREIHNVSDKYGCSCILRCVLRNNDSISVSFSLVNLKLVVALTDKQLYGRALMLFYYVYAQLESVILEHKDHEAFRGLYEIINVIARADGIAKDLRFYLGEDWSTKYQPTQAVQDYVKHLQDLEKKDPTLVLPYCYHMYMAMLAGGAMIKKLVKRNFAPPEGEGLNCFAFDVKSNKVTYAANTQIC
;
A
#
# COMPACT_ATOMS: atom_id res chain seq x y z
N MET A 1 -7.95 4.77 40.63
CA MET A 1 -8.42 3.54 39.96
C MET A 1 -8.61 3.86 38.48
N ALA A 2 -7.72 3.37 37.61
CA ALA A 2 -7.79 3.63 36.17
C ALA A 2 -8.85 2.71 35.56
N THR A 3 -9.89 3.29 34.98
CA THR A 3 -10.95 2.56 34.26
C THR A 3 -10.36 1.95 32.99
N SER A 4 -10.25 0.62 32.95
CA SER A 4 -9.89 -0.10 31.73
C SER A 4 -11.00 0.13 30.70
N GLN A 5 -10.73 0.94 29.68
CA GLN A 5 -11.63 1.04 28.54
C GLN A 5 -11.75 -0.35 27.91
N SER A 6 -12.97 -0.87 27.83
CA SER A 6 -13.28 -2.08 27.08
C SER A 6 -12.70 -1.97 25.66
N LEU A 7 -12.14 -3.07 25.15
CA LEU A 7 -11.60 -3.19 23.78
C LEU A 7 -12.59 -2.62 22.74
N THR A 8 -13.89 -2.83 22.96
CA THR A 8 -14.99 -2.31 22.15
C THR A 8 -15.05 -0.77 22.12
N GLY A 9 -14.72 -0.13 23.24
CA GLY A 9 -14.64 1.34 23.36
C GLY A 9 -13.45 1.93 22.60
N GLN A 10 -12.29 1.29 22.69
CA GLN A 10 -11.09 1.70 21.95
C GLN A 10 -11.29 1.52 20.43
N MET A 11 -11.91 0.42 20.01
CA MET A 11 -12.25 0.18 18.60
C MET A 11 -13.24 1.22 18.07
N ARG A 12 -14.28 1.57 18.83
CA ARG A 12 -15.25 2.62 18.44
C ARG A 12 -14.63 4.01 18.35
N ALA A 13 -13.62 4.32 19.17
CA ALA A 13 -12.89 5.57 19.10
C ALA A 13 -11.98 5.62 17.86
N ALA A 14 -11.26 4.54 17.58
CA ALA A 14 -10.42 4.41 16.39
C ALA A 14 -11.24 4.52 15.09
N THR A 15 -12.41 3.86 15.01
CA THR A 15 -13.29 3.94 13.83
C THR A 15 -13.81 5.36 13.60
N ARG A 16 -14.11 6.13 14.66
CA ARG A 16 -14.54 7.53 14.57
C ARG A 16 -13.43 8.46 14.10
N GLU A 17 -12.21 8.27 14.58
CA GLU A 17 -11.05 9.03 14.12
C GLU A 17 -10.76 8.77 12.64
N ILE A 18 -10.88 7.52 12.18
CA ILE A 18 -10.68 7.14 10.77
C ILE A 18 -11.73 7.82 9.88
N HIS A 19 -13.00 7.86 10.29
CA HIS A 19 -14.06 8.56 9.56
C HIS A 19 -13.79 10.08 9.46
N ASN A 20 -13.40 10.71 10.57
CA ASN A 20 -13.08 12.13 10.60
C ASN A 20 -11.85 12.50 9.73
N VAL A 21 -10.86 11.59 9.62
CA VAL A 21 -9.70 11.80 8.76
C VAL A 21 -10.09 11.67 7.28
N SER A 22 -10.99 10.74 6.93
CA SER A 22 -11.50 10.59 5.57
C SER A 22 -12.27 11.83 5.09
N ASP A 23 -13.01 12.50 5.98
CA ASP A 23 -13.71 13.75 5.66
C ASP A 23 -12.76 14.95 5.46
N LYS A 24 -11.59 14.95 6.12
CA LYS A 24 -10.65 16.09 6.11
C LYS A 24 -9.78 16.19 4.84
N TYR A 25 -9.60 15.10 4.09
CA TYR A 25 -8.66 15.03 2.95
C TYR A 25 -9.32 14.93 1.56
N GLY A 26 -10.59 15.32 1.41
CA GLY A 26 -11.13 15.72 0.10
C GLY A 26 -11.41 14.60 -0.92
N CYS A 27 -11.29 13.31 -0.59
CA CYS A 27 -11.82 12.20 -1.41
C CYS A 27 -13.37 12.12 -1.40
N SER A 28 -14.04 13.22 -1.08
CA SER A 28 -15.42 13.24 -0.61
C SER A 28 -16.47 13.29 -1.72
N CYS A 29 -16.15 13.69 -2.95
CA CYS A 29 -17.18 13.85 -3.99
C CYS A 29 -17.32 12.59 -4.85
N ILE A 30 -16.23 12.05 -5.37
CA ILE A 30 -16.26 10.88 -6.26
C ILE A 30 -16.40 9.58 -5.47
N LEU A 31 -15.60 9.39 -4.41
CA LEU A 31 -15.68 8.19 -3.57
C LEU A 31 -17.03 8.12 -2.85
N ARG A 32 -17.58 9.25 -2.38
CA ARG A 32 -18.91 9.28 -1.74
C ARG A 32 -20.04 9.00 -2.73
N CYS A 33 -19.94 9.40 -4.01
CA CYS A 33 -20.93 9.04 -5.04
C CYS A 33 -20.91 7.53 -5.37
N VAL A 34 -19.72 6.92 -5.44
CA VAL A 34 -19.57 5.48 -5.73
C VAL A 34 -19.95 4.64 -4.50
N LEU A 35 -19.58 5.07 -3.29
CA LEU A 35 -19.84 4.36 -2.04
C LEU A 35 -21.31 4.44 -1.58
N ARG A 36 -22.03 5.53 -1.90
CA ARG A 36 -23.44 5.71 -1.47
C ARG A 36 -24.43 4.80 -2.21
N ASN A 37 -24.02 4.21 -3.34
CA ASN A 37 -24.88 3.36 -4.17
C ASN A 37 -24.50 1.86 -4.14
N ASN A 38 -23.54 1.45 -3.30
CA ASN A 38 -23.07 0.07 -3.32
C ASN A 38 -22.65 -0.43 -1.92
N ASP A 39 -23.61 -0.98 -1.18
CA ASP A 39 -23.45 -1.46 0.20
C ASP A 39 -22.30 -2.46 0.37
N SER A 40 -22.04 -3.28 -0.66
CA SER A 40 -20.95 -4.27 -0.69
C SER A 40 -19.56 -3.63 -0.56
N ILE A 41 -19.36 -2.47 -1.18
CA ILE A 41 -18.09 -1.74 -1.16
C ILE A 41 -17.89 -1.10 0.22
N SER A 42 -18.95 -0.52 0.81
CA SER A 42 -18.92 0.05 2.17
C SER A 42 -18.55 -0.98 3.24
N VAL A 43 -19.12 -2.19 3.17
CA VAL A 43 -18.77 -3.31 4.06
C VAL A 43 -17.30 -3.72 3.88
N SER A 44 -16.83 -3.78 2.64
CA SER A 44 -15.43 -4.14 2.34
C SER A 44 -14.43 -3.13 2.92
N PHE A 45 -14.68 -1.82 2.77
CA PHE A 45 -13.84 -0.79 3.40
C PHE A 45 -13.84 -0.88 4.93
N SER A 46 -14.99 -1.16 5.53
CA SER A 46 -15.12 -1.33 6.98
C SER A 46 -14.32 -2.53 7.49
N LEU A 47 -14.36 -3.66 6.77
CA LEU A 47 -13.58 -4.85 7.08
C LEU A 47 -12.07 -4.62 6.90
N VAL A 48 -11.66 -3.91 5.85
CA VAL A 48 -10.25 -3.54 5.64
C VAL A 48 -9.75 -2.66 6.78
N ASN A 49 -10.53 -1.64 7.18
CA ASN A 49 -10.19 -0.78 8.31
C ASN A 49 -10.11 -1.55 9.62
N LEU A 50 -11.01 -2.51 9.86
CA LEU A 50 -10.96 -3.38 11.04
C LEU A 50 -9.71 -4.26 11.03
N LYS A 51 -9.38 -4.88 9.90
CA LYS A 51 -8.14 -5.68 9.75
C LYS A 51 -6.90 -4.84 9.99
N LEU A 52 -6.90 -3.59 9.52
CA LEU A 52 -5.80 -2.64 9.78
C LEU A 52 -5.66 -2.36 11.28
N VAL A 53 -6.76 -2.09 11.98
CA VAL A 53 -6.75 -1.86 13.44
C VAL A 53 -6.19 -3.08 14.18
N VAL A 54 -6.62 -4.29 13.80
CA VAL A 54 -6.10 -5.53 14.38
C VAL A 54 -4.60 -5.70 14.08
N ALA A 55 -4.17 -5.46 12.84
CA ALA A 55 -2.76 -5.55 12.47
C ALA A 55 -1.88 -4.57 13.27
N LEU A 56 -2.42 -3.41 13.65
CA LEU A 56 -1.72 -2.41 14.45
C LEU A 56 -1.67 -2.69 15.96
N THR A 57 -2.19 -3.84 16.41
CA THR A 57 -2.08 -4.26 17.82
C THR A 57 -0.74 -4.91 18.15
N ASP A 58 -0.08 -5.52 17.15
CA ASP A 58 1.15 -6.28 17.33
C ASP A 58 2.13 -6.03 16.18
N LYS A 59 3.40 -5.79 16.54
CA LYS A 59 4.46 -5.47 15.58
C LYS A 59 4.73 -6.62 14.61
N GLN A 60 4.67 -7.88 15.08
CA GLN A 60 4.89 -9.02 14.19
C GLN A 60 3.70 -9.23 13.27
N LEU A 61 2.46 -9.04 13.75
CA LEU A 61 1.27 -9.13 12.93
C LEU A 61 1.28 -8.07 11.83
N TYR A 62 1.67 -6.84 12.15
CA TYR A 62 1.89 -5.79 11.15
C TYR A 62 2.98 -6.17 10.15
N GLY A 63 4.13 -6.69 10.60
CA GLY A 63 5.19 -7.18 9.74
C GLY A 63 4.71 -8.28 8.78
N ARG A 64 3.92 -9.25 9.27
CA ARG A 64 3.32 -10.29 8.42
C ARG A 64 2.33 -9.71 7.40
N ALA A 65 1.58 -8.68 7.76
CA ALA A 65 0.71 -7.98 6.80
C ALA A 65 1.52 -7.24 5.73
N LEU A 66 2.62 -6.56 6.10
CA LEU A 66 3.54 -5.93 5.16
C LEU A 66 4.18 -6.94 4.19
N MET A 67 4.44 -8.16 4.66
CA MET A 67 5.03 -9.21 3.84
C MET A 67 4.15 -9.58 2.63
N LEU A 68 2.82 -9.52 2.78
CA LEU A 68 1.91 -9.76 1.66
C LEU A 68 2.14 -8.75 0.53
N PHE A 69 2.38 -7.48 0.90
CA PHE A 69 2.65 -6.42 -0.05
C PHE A 69 4.06 -6.53 -0.64
N TYR A 70 5.06 -6.93 0.15
CA TYR A 70 6.43 -7.08 -0.33
C TYR A 70 6.52 -7.93 -1.60
N TYR A 71 5.96 -9.14 -1.59
CA TYR A 71 6.05 -10.05 -2.73
C TYR A 71 5.33 -9.51 -3.96
N VAL A 72 4.20 -8.80 -3.77
CA VAL A 72 3.48 -8.16 -4.88
C VAL A 72 4.29 -7.03 -5.48
N TYR A 73 4.79 -6.09 -4.66
CA TYR A 73 5.60 -4.97 -5.14
C TYR A 73 6.90 -5.46 -5.79
N ALA A 74 7.55 -6.47 -5.22
CA ALA A 74 8.76 -7.06 -5.80
C ALA A 74 8.51 -7.64 -7.20
N GLN A 75 7.39 -8.37 -7.40
CA GLN A 75 7.03 -8.87 -8.73
C GLN A 75 6.74 -7.72 -9.70
N LEU A 76 5.92 -6.74 -9.31
CA LEU A 76 5.57 -5.61 -10.18
C LEU A 76 6.80 -4.79 -10.59
N GLU A 77 7.70 -4.53 -9.65
CA GLU A 77 8.95 -3.81 -9.90
C GLU A 77 9.89 -4.60 -10.80
N SER A 78 9.95 -5.93 -10.64
CA SER A 78 10.68 -6.81 -11.55
C SER A 78 10.17 -6.68 -12.99
N VAL A 79 8.84 -6.74 -13.20
CA VAL A 79 8.23 -6.59 -14.54
C VAL A 79 8.58 -5.23 -15.15
N ILE A 80 8.49 -4.14 -14.38
CA ILE A 80 8.82 -2.79 -14.88
C ILE A 80 10.30 -2.71 -15.31
N LEU A 81 11.20 -3.33 -14.56
CA LEU A 81 12.63 -3.33 -14.86
C LEU A 81 12.97 -4.21 -16.06
N GLU A 82 12.33 -5.38 -16.17
CA GLU A 82 12.54 -6.34 -17.26
C GLU A 82 12.04 -5.79 -18.60
N HIS A 83 10.88 -5.12 -18.60
CA HIS A 83 10.25 -4.57 -19.82
C HIS A 83 10.49 -3.07 -20.00
N LYS A 84 11.57 -2.51 -19.43
CA LYS A 84 11.88 -1.07 -19.45
C LYS A 84 11.94 -0.44 -20.86
N ASP A 85 12.30 -1.23 -21.86
CA ASP A 85 12.44 -0.80 -23.26
C ASP A 85 11.11 -0.91 -24.04
N HIS A 86 10.08 -1.52 -23.45
CA HIS A 86 8.75 -1.60 -24.03
C HIS A 86 8.03 -0.25 -23.89
N GLU A 87 7.40 0.23 -24.97
CA GLU A 87 6.78 1.55 -25.06
C GLU A 87 5.81 1.83 -23.89
N ALA A 88 4.95 0.86 -23.58
CA ALA A 88 3.97 0.96 -22.49
C ALA A 88 4.58 1.07 -21.08
N PHE A 89 5.82 0.63 -20.87
CA PHE A 89 6.49 0.63 -19.55
C PHE A 89 7.47 1.78 -19.36
N ARG A 90 7.91 2.40 -20.45
CA ARG A 90 8.92 3.48 -20.42
C ARG A 90 8.62 4.56 -19.41
N GLY A 91 7.38 5.05 -19.38
CA GLY A 91 6.96 6.11 -18.45
C GLY A 91 6.99 5.68 -16.98
N LEU A 92 6.67 4.41 -16.67
CA LEU A 92 6.80 3.88 -15.31
C LEU A 92 8.27 3.67 -14.93
N TYR A 93 9.08 3.19 -15.87
CA TYR A 93 10.51 2.98 -15.65
C TYR A 93 11.23 4.30 -15.34
N GLU A 94 10.91 5.40 -16.04
CA GLU A 94 11.51 6.72 -15.80
C GLU A 94 11.29 7.22 -14.36
N ILE A 95 10.17 6.87 -13.74
CA ILE A 95 9.83 7.27 -12.36
C ILE A 95 10.09 6.18 -11.32
N ILE A 96 10.63 5.02 -11.71
CA ILE A 96 10.76 3.85 -10.82
C ILE A 96 11.56 4.15 -9.56
N ASN A 97 12.62 4.96 -9.68
CA ASN A 97 13.46 5.38 -8.55
C ASN A 97 12.69 6.17 -7.48
N VAL A 98 11.60 6.83 -7.87
CA VAL A 98 10.74 7.61 -6.96
C VAL A 98 9.66 6.72 -6.36
N ILE A 99 9.10 5.78 -7.13
CA ILE A 99 7.91 5.02 -6.75
C ILE A 99 8.21 3.65 -6.14
N ALA A 100 9.36 3.02 -6.39
CA ALA A 100 9.69 1.65 -5.96
C ALA A 100 9.62 1.46 -4.43
N ARG A 101 8.89 0.45 -3.97
CA ARG A 101 8.59 0.19 -2.55
C ARG A 101 9.16 -1.12 -2.04
N ALA A 102 9.50 -2.09 -2.89
CA ALA A 102 9.91 -3.41 -2.41
C ALA A 102 11.08 -3.34 -1.41
N ASP A 103 12.12 -2.54 -1.70
CA ASP A 103 13.26 -2.34 -0.80
C ASP A 103 12.89 -1.65 0.51
N GLY A 104 12.01 -0.65 0.45
CA GLY A 104 11.49 0.03 1.64
C GLY A 104 10.71 -0.93 2.54
N ILE A 105 9.85 -1.77 1.93
CA ILE A 105 9.11 -2.80 2.65
C ILE A 105 10.08 -3.84 3.24
N ALA A 106 11.12 -4.27 2.51
CA ALA A 106 12.12 -5.21 3.02
C ALA A 106 12.88 -4.67 4.25
N LYS A 107 13.22 -3.36 4.26
CA LYS A 107 13.80 -2.70 5.45
C LYS A 107 12.84 -2.73 6.64
N ASP A 108 11.56 -2.44 6.40
CA ASP A 108 10.55 -2.49 7.46
C ASP A 108 10.31 -3.92 7.96
N LEU A 109 10.37 -4.93 7.08
CA LEU A 109 10.28 -6.34 7.47
C LEU A 109 11.43 -6.77 8.37
N ARG A 110 12.67 -6.36 8.07
CA ARG A 110 13.82 -6.60 8.97
C ARG A 110 13.58 -5.99 10.34
N PHE A 111 13.05 -4.77 10.40
CA PHE A 111 12.74 -4.09 11.64
C PHE A 111 11.65 -4.80 12.46
N TYR A 112 10.56 -5.24 11.82
CA TYR A 112 9.41 -5.82 12.54
C TYR A 112 9.52 -7.32 12.81
N LEU A 113 10.21 -8.08 11.95
CA LEU A 113 10.26 -9.54 11.99
C LEU A 113 11.66 -10.13 12.23
N GLY A 114 12.71 -9.29 12.19
CA GLY A 114 14.11 -9.71 12.32
C GLY A 114 14.82 -9.89 10.97
N GLU A 115 16.15 -9.97 10.98
CA GLU A 115 16.97 -10.13 9.76
C GLU A 115 16.67 -11.43 9.00
N ASP A 116 16.27 -12.48 9.70
CA ASP A 116 15.96 -13.80 9.17
C ASP A 116 14.53 -13.92 8.60
N TRP A 117 13.79 -12.81 8.49
CA TRP A 117 12.37 -12.80 8.14
C TRP A 117 12.04 -13.57 6.86
N SER A 118 12.91 -13.50 5.85
CA SER A 118 12.69 -14.15 4.55
C SER A 118 12.83 -15.67 4.61
N THR A 119 13.56 -16.20 5.60
CA THR A 119 13.73 -17.64 5.81
C THR A 119 12.72 -18.20 6.80
N LYS A 120 12.36 -17.40 7.82
CA LYS A 120 11.48 -17.81 8.92
C LYS A 120 10.01 -17.79 8.54
N TYR A 121 9.61 -16.91 7.63
CA TYR A 121 8.22 -16.71 7.25
C TYR A 121 8.06 -16.94 5.75
N GLN A 122 7.04 -17.70 5.39
CA GLN A 122 6.65 -17.91 3.99
C GLN A 122 5.39 -17.09 3.66
N PRO A 123 5.28 -16.60 2.41
CA PRO A 123 4.04 -15.98 1.95
C PRO A 123 2.89 -16.99 2.03
N THR A 124 1.69 -16.49 2.33
CA THR A 124 0.48 -17.32 2.32
C THR A 124 0.21 -17.83 0.91
N GLN A 125 -0.52 -18.95 0.79
CA GLN A 125 -0.90 -19.51 -0.53
C GLN A 125 -1.58 -18.47 -1.41
N ALA A 126 -2.45 -17.62 -0.84
CA ALA A 126 -3.13 -16.57 -1.58
C ALA A 126 -2.16 -15.54 -2.22
N VAL A 127 -1.06 -15.19 -1.54
CA VAL A 127 -0.04 -14.29 -2.10
C VAL A 127 0.76 -15.01 -3.18
N GLN A 128 1.11 -16.28 -2.97
CA GLN A 128 1.80 -17.09 -3.98
C GLN A 128 0.96 -17.22 -5.26
N ASP A 129 -0.32 -17.50 -5.13
CA ASP A 129 -1.26 -17.60 -6.24
C ASP A 129 -1.40 -16.26 -6.97
N TYR A 130 -1.44 -15.15 -6.23
CA TYR A 130 -1.52 -13.81 -6.81
C TYR A 130 -0.24 -13.43 -7.58
N VAL A 131 0.93 -13.71 -7.02
CA VAL A 131 2.22 -13.48 -7.70
C VAL A 131 2.34 -14.36 -8.94
N LYS A 132 1.95 -15.63 -8.84
CA LYS A 132 1.92 -16.55 -9.98
C LYS A 132 0.98 -16.03 -11.08
N HIS A 133 -0.19 -15.52 -10.71
CA HIS A 133 -1.11 -14.90 -11.67
C HIS A 133 -0.47 -13.70 -12.39
N LEU A 134 0.25 -12.83 -11.68
CA LEU A 134 0.99 -11.73 -12.31
C LEU A 134 2.07 -12.22 -13.27
N GLN A 135 2.80 -13.28 -12.91
CA GLN A 135 3.81 -13.90 -13.77
C GLN A 135 3.18 -14.54 -15.03
N ASP A 136 2.02 -15.17 -14.89
CA ASP A 136 1.31 -15.78 -16.02
C ASP A 136 0.74 -14.70 -16.96
N LEU A 137 0.29 -13.56 -16.42
CA LEU A 137 -0.08 -12.38 -17.21
C LEU A 137 1.13 -11.84 -17.96
N GLU A 138 2.25 -11.63 -17.27
CA GLU A 138 3.50 -11.13 -17.87
C GLU A 138 3.95 -11.99 -19.06
N LYS A 139 3.96 -13.31 -18.89
CA LYS A 139 4.33 -14.25 -19.97
C LYS A 139 3.40 -14.18 -21.18
N LYS A 140 2.12 -13.87 -20.95
CA LYS A 140 1.13 -13.77 -22.02
C LYS A 140 1.25 -12.44 -22.75
N ASP A 141 1.27 -11.34 -22.00
CA ASP A 141 1.45 -9.98 -22.47
C ASP A 141 1.81 -9.10 -21.26
N PRO A 142 3.02 -8.53 -21.20
CA PRO A 142 3.47 -7.74 -20.06
C PRO A 142 2.56 -6.54 -19.79
N THR A 143 1.91 -5.97 -20.81
CA THR A 143 1.03 -4.80 -20.65
C THR A 143 -0.17 -5.09 -19.74
N LEU A 144 -0.57 -6.35 -19.59
CA LEU A 144 -1.65 -6.78 -18.70
C LEU A 144 -1.31 -6.58 -17.21
N VAL A 145 -0.04 -6.37 -16.86
CA VAL A 145 0.42 -6.08 -15.50
C VAL A 145 0.25 -4.59 -15.16
N LEU A 146 0.19 -3.69 -16.15
CA LEU A 146 0.11 -2.24 -15.94
C LEU A 146 -1.09 -1.79 -15.07
N PRO A 147 -2.31 -2.33 -15.23
CA PRO A 147 -3.43 -1.99 -14.34
C PRO A 147 -3.15 -2.32 -12.87
N TYR A 148 -2.40 -3.38 -12.60
CA TYR A 148 -2.00 -3.77 -11.24
C TYR A 148 -0.96 -2.81 -10.67
N CYS A 149 0.04 -2.41 -11.47
CA CYS A 149 0.97 -1.35 -11.10
C CYS A 149 0.22 -0.07 -10.72
N TYR A 150 -0.69 0.39 -11.59
CA TYR A 150 -1.51 1.56 -11.34
C TYR A 150 -2.28 1.45 -10.02
N HIS A 151 -3.02 0.36 -9.82
CA HIS A 151 -3.84 0.16 -8.63
C HIS A 151 -3.01 0.16 -7.35
N MET A 152 -1.89 -0.57 -7.34
CA MET A 152 -1.03 -0.70 -6.15
C MET A 152 -0.37 0.63 -5.76
N TYR A 153 0.24 1.32 -6.72
CA TYR A 153 0.88 2.62 -6.43
C TYR A 153 -0.13 3.70 -6.08
N MET A 154 -1.31 3.72 -6.71
CA MET A 154 -2.39 4.65 -6.34
C MET A 154 -2.92 4.40 -4.93
N ALA A 155 -3.10 3.14 -4.53
CA ALA A 155 -3.50 2.80 -3.17
C ALA A 155 -2.49 3.31 -2.14
N MET A 156 -1.19 3.19 -2.44
CA MET A 156 -0.13 3.67 -1.55
C MET A 156 -0.08 5.20 -1.45
N LEU A 157 -0.28 5.91 -2.55
CA LEU A 157 -0.31 7.37 -2.57
C LEU A 157 -1.55 7.96 -1.90
N ALA A 158 -2.73 7.35 -2.11
CA ALA A 158 -3.99 7.83 -1.52
C ALA A 158 -4.09 7.52 -0.02
N GLY A 159 -3.74 6.30 0.40
CA GLY A 159 -3.93 5.82 1.78
C GLY A 159 -2.67 5.80 2.65
N GLY A 160 -1.48 5.85 2.05
CA GLY A 160 -0.23 5.62 2.77
C GLY A 160 0.06 6.65 3.86
N ALA A 161 -0.32 7.92 3.65
CA ALA A 161 -0.13 8.96 4.66
C ALA A 161 -0.97 8.72 5.93
N MET A 162 -2.19 8.17 5.80
CA MET A 162 -3.02 7.80 6.94
C MET A 162 -2.40 6.62 7.69
N ILE A 163 -2.02 5.56 6.97
CA ILE A 163 -1.43 4.37 7.58
C ILE A 163 -0.11 4.71 8.28
N LYS A 164 0.76 5.51 7.65
CA LYS A 164 2.01 6.01 8.26
C LYS A 164 1.76 6.69 9.62
N LYS A 165 0.74 7.55 9.71
CA LYS A 165 0.37 8.22 10.98
C LYS A 165 -0.09 7.23 12.02
N LEU A 166 -0.91 6.25 11.64
CA LEU A 166 -1.40 5.21 12.55
C LEU A 166 -0.26 4.32 13.07
N VAL A 167 0.65 3.88 12.20
CA VAL A 167 1.81 3.07 12.59
C VAL A 167 2.73 3.87 13.51
N LYS A 168 3.02 5.14 13.19
CA LYS A 168 3.82 6.03 14.05
C LYS A 168 3.20 6.20 15.43
N ARG A 169 1.88 6.34 15.52
CA ARG A 169 1.16 6.49 16.78
C ARG A 169 1.18 5.22 17.64
N ASN A 170 0.96 4.05 17.03
CA ASN A 170 0.82 2.80 17.79
C ASN A 170 2.16 2.16 18.15
N PHE A 171 3.15 2.23 17.26
CA PHE A 171 4.42 1.51 17.44
C PHE A 171 5.61 2.39 17.80
N ALA A 172 5.47 3.72 17.62
CA ALA A 172 6.51 4.71 17.86
C ALA A 172 7.91 4.25 17.40
N PRO A 173 8.08 3.85 16.11
CA PRO A 173 9.37 3.42 15.63
C PRO A 173 10.38 4.59 15.64
N PRO A 174 11.69 4.29 15.79
CA PRO A 174 12.75 5.30 15.68
C PRO A 174 12.70 6.04 14.34
N GLU A 175 13.33 7.21 14.29
CA GLU A 175 13.44 7.97 13.05
C GLU A 175 14.24 7.19 12.00
N GLY A 176 13.69 7.06 10.79
CA GLY A 176 14.31 6.29 9.70
C GLY A 176 14.00 4.79 9.69
N GLU A 177 13.30 4.26 10.70
CA GLU A 177 13.00 2.83 10.81
C GLU A 177 11.49 2.55 10.81
N GLY A 178 11.09 1.35 10.35
CA GLY A 178 9.72 0.83 10.42
C GLY A 178 8.66 1.58 9.60
N LEU A 179 9.04 2.59 8.81
CA LEU A 179 8.12 3.39 7.97
C LEU A 179 8.68 3.66 6.57
N ASN A 180 9.69 2.91 6.14
CA ASN A 180 10.38 3.07 4.87
C ASN A 180 9.47 2.82 3.66
N CYS A 181 8.49 1.92 3.78
CA CYS A 181 7.48 1.69 2.75
C CYS A 181 6.58 2.91 2.46
N PHE A 182 6.55 3.93 3.34
CA PHE A 182 5.81 5.17 3.11
C PHE A 182 6.73 6.36 2.79
N ALA A 183 8.02 6.13 2.57
CA ALA A 183 8.98 7.16 2.19
C ALA A 183 8.98 7.30 0.65
N PHE A 184 8.21 8.27 0.15
CA PHE A 184 8.31 8.68 -1.24
C PHE A 184 9.35 9.80 -1.32
N ASP A 185 10.47 9.57 -2.01
CA ASP A 185 11.42 10.64 -2.37
C ASP A 185 10.88 11.42 -3.57
N VAL A 186 9.74 12.08 -3.37
CA VAL A 186 9.20 13.02 -4.36
C VAL A 186 10.01 14.29 -4.22
N LYS A 187 11.21 14.33 -4.83
CA LYS A 187 11.77 15.61 -5.23
C LYS A 187 10.70 16.27 -6.09
N SER A 188 10.24 17.46 -5.71
CA SER A 188 9.20 18.20 -6.41
C SER A 188 9.73 18.71 -7.76
N ASN A 189 10.06 17.81 -8.68
CA ASN A 189 10.20 18.18 -10.07
C ASN A 189 8.79 18.45 -10.56
N LYS A 190 8.50 19.73 -10.79
CA LYS A 190 7.33 20.16 -11.56
C LYS A 190 7.36 19.40 -12.87
N VAL A 191 6.58 18.33 -12.98
CA VAL A 191 6.34 17.66 -14.26
C VAL A 191 5.61 18.71 -15.10
N THR A 192 6.36 19.37 -15.96
CA THR A 192 5.82 20.33 -16.91
C THR A 192 5.26 19.47 -18.03
N TYR A 193 3.99 19.09 -17.90
CA TYR A 193 3.28 18.47 -19.02
C TYR A 193 3.21 19.50 -20.14
N ALA A 194 4.01 19.30 -21.18
CA ALA A 194 3.77 19.97 -22.45
C ALA A 194 2.41 19.47 -22.94
N ALA A 195 1.38 20.32 -22.79
CA ALA A 195 0.06 20.07 -23.34
C ALA A 195 0.18 20.09 -24.87
N ASN A 196 0.41 18.91 -25.47
CA ASN A 196 0.17 18.70 -26.88
C ASN A 196 -1.02 17.75 -27.02
N THR A 197 -2.20 18.28 -26.70
CA THR A 197 -3.47 17.60 -26.88
C THR A 197 -3.83 17.68 -28.36
N GLN A 198 -3.37 16.71 -29.14
CA GLN A 198 -3.93 16.40 -30.44
C GLN A 198 -4.05 14.89 -30.56
N ILE A 199 -5.10 14.35 -29.94
CA ILE A 199 -5.59 12.99 -30.17
C ILE A 199 -7.11 13.13 -30.31
N CYS A 200 -7.62 12.56 -31.42
CA CYS A 200 -8.99 12.66 -31.94
C CYS A 200 -10.10 12.26 -30.97
#